data_AF-A0A370FLC9-F1
#
_entry.id   AF-A0A370FLC9-F1
#
_cell.length_a   1.000
_cell.length_b   1.000
_cell.length_c   1.000
_cell.angle_alpha   90.00
_cell.angle_beta   90.00
_cell.angle_gamma   90.00
#
_symmetry.space_group_name_H-M   'P 1'
#
loop_
_entity.id
_entity.type
_entity.pdbx_description
1 polymer ?
#
loop_
_entity_poly.entity_id
_entity_poly.type
_entity_poly.pdbx_seq_one_letter_code
_entity_poly.pdbx_strand_id
1 'polypeptide(L)'
;MPEPIRSRAAIAGHPLHPMLIHFPVAALIGLVGTDGAWWWTQDPFWARAGLWLAGVGAAGGWIASVAGLIDLLTVRRIRRLVTAWGHAIVAVMMLSLATLNWALRWRAEDPAQWLWPWGAGITLFTAGFIALAAYLGGRLVYEKGVAVDMT
;
A
#
# COMPACT_ATOMS: atom_id res chain seq x y z
N MET A 1 -29.53 1.17 4.94
CA MET A 1 -28.05 1.14 4.76
C MET A 1 -27.46 2.28 5.58
N PRO A 2 -26.24 2.16 6.15
CA PRO A 2 -25.62 3.28 6.85
C PRO A 2 -25.45 4.47 5.89
N GLU A 3 -25.67 5.70 6.38
CA GLU A 3 -25.48 6.91 5.57
C GLU A 3 -24.04 7.01 5.06
N PRO A 4 -23.82 7.34 3.78
CA PRO A 4 -22.47 7.49 3.22
C PRO A 4 -21.66 8.54 3.98
N ILE A 5 -20.35 8.30 4.08
CA ILE A 5 -19.36 9.21 4.65
C ILE A 5 -18.52 9.75 3.49
N ARG A 6 -18.76 11.01 3.12
CA ARG A 6 -18.05 11.68 2.03
C ARG A 6 -16.59 11.96 2.36
N SER A 7 -15.72 11.70 1.39
CA SER A 7 -14.31 12.07 1.40
C SER A 7 -14.16 13.58 1.22
N ARG A 8 -13.15 14.17 1.87
CA ARG A 8 -12.73 15.57 1.67
C ARG A 8 -11.58 15.67 0.69
N ALA A 9 -10.71 14.66 0.62
CA ALA A 9 -9.69 14.54 -0.42
C ALA A 9 -10.32 13.94 -1.69
N ALA A 10 -11.10 14.75 -2.41
CA ALA A 10 -11.82 14.30 -3.61
C ALA A 10 -11.72 15.31 -4.77
N ILE A 11 -11.74 14.80 -6.01
CA ILE A 11 -11.82 15.62 -7.24
C ILE A 11 -13.10 15.21 -7.98
N ALA A 12 -13.93 16.20 -8.33
CA ALA A 12 -15.23 15.97 -8.98
C ALA A 12 -16.13 14.96 -8.23
N GLY A 13 -16.05 14.93 -6.90
CA GLY A 13 -16.78 13.97 -6.05
C GLY A 13 -16.13 12.60 -5.92
N HIS A 14 -15.06 12.32 -6.69
CA HIS A 14 -14.35 11.04 -6.63
C HIS A 14 -13.23 11.08 -5.57
N PRO A 15 -13.23 10.14 -4.62
CA PRO A 15 -12.26 10.10 -3.53
C PRO A 15 -10.86 9.71 -4.05
N LEU A 16 -9.86 10.51 -3.72
CA LEU A 16 -8.50 10.35 -4.25
C LEU A 16 -7.80 9.09 -3.75
N HIS A 17 -7.96 8.74 -2.46
CA HIS A 17 -7.24 7.59 -1.89
C HIS A 17 -7.57 6.27 -2.61
N PRO A 18 -8.85 5.88 -2.79
CA PRO A 18 -9.20 4.72 -3.61
C PRO A 18 -8.73 4.82 -5.06
N MET A 19 -8.75 6.00 -5.69
CA MET A 19 -8.26 6.14 -7.07
C MET A 19 -6.75 5.84 -7.18
N LEU A 20 -5.96 6.24 -6.18
CA LEU A 20 -4.50 6.19 -6.23
C LEU A 20 -3.92 4.85 -5.75
N ILE A 21 -4.58 4.15 -4.84
CA ILE A 21 -3.96 3.01 -4.12
C ILE A 21 -3.76 1.75 -4.98
N HIS A 22 -4.47 1.62 -6.12
CA HIS A 22 -4.43 0.42 -6.95
C HIS A 22 -3.04 0.13 -7.54
N PHE A 23 -2.38 1.12 -8.14
CA PHE A 23 -1.07 0.93 -8.77
C PHE A 23 0.05 0.62 -7.76
N PRO A 24 0.16 1.34 -6.61
CA PRO A 24 1.12 0.99 -5.57
C PRO A 24 0.95 -0.43 -5.05
N VAL A 25 -0.30 -0.85 -4.79
CA VAL A 25 -0.60 -2.21 -4.33
C VAL A 25 -0.22 -3.24 -5.39
N ALA A 26 -0.61 -3.03 -6.65
CA ALA A 26 -0.23 -3.93 -7.74
C ALA A 26 1.29 -4.04 -7.89
N ALA A 27 2.03 -2.94 -7.77
CA ALA A 27 3.49 -2.94 -7.84
C ALA A 27 4.12 -3.76 -6.70
N LEU A 28 3.66 -3.57 -5.46
CA LEU A 28 4.18 -4.31 -4.30
C LEU A 28 3.78 -5.79 -4.28
N ILE A 29 2.64 -6.15 -4.85
CA ILE A 29 2.29 -7.56 -5.06
C ILE A 29 3.12 -8.16 -6.19
N GLY A 30 3.33 -7.41 -7.28
CA GLY A 30 4.22 -7.82 -8.37
C GLY A 30 5.66 -8.04 -7.90
N LEU A 31 6.13 -7.27 -6.92
CA LEU A 31 7.44 -7.43 -6.28
C LEU A 31 7.64 -8.84 -5.70
N VAL A 32 6.59 -9.44 -5.11
CA VAL A 32 6.63 -10.83 -4.62
C VAL A 32 6.95 -11.79 -5.78
N GLY A 33 6.31 -11.56 -6.93
CA GLY A 33 6.54 -12.34 -8.14
C GLY A 33 7.96 -12.19 -8.68
N THR A 34 8.49 -10.95 -8.72
CA THR A 34 9.86 -10.73 -9.18
C THR A 34 10.90 -11.33 -8.24
N ASP A 35 10.67 -11.25 -6.93
CA ASP A 35 11.57 -11.88 -5.94
C ASP A 35 11.58 -13.41 -6.08
N GLY A 36 10.39 -14.02 -6.25
CA GLY A 36 10.27 -15.45 -6.49
C GLY A 36 10.91 -15.89 -7.81
N ALA A 37 10.73 -15.10 -8.88
CA ALA A 37 11.33 -15.38 -10.17
C ALA A 37 12.85 -15.26 -10.14
N TRP A 38 13.40 -14.26 -9.43
CA TRP A 38 14.84 -14.15 -9.20
C TRP A 38 15.37 -15.38 -8.45
N TRP A 39 14.70 -15.80 -7.37
CA TRP A 39 15.14 -17.00 -6.64
C TRP A 39 15.16 -18.25 -7.50
N TRP A 40 14.16 -18.42 -8.37
CA TRP A 40 14.06 -19.59 -9.24
C TRP A 40 15.08 -19.57 -10.39
N THR A 41 15.28 -18.41 -11.02
CA THR A 41 16.03 -18.29 -12.28
C THR A 41 17.45 -17.78 -12.10
N GLN A 42 17.74 -17.10 -10.98
CA GLN A 42 18.95 -16.32 -10.73
C GLN A 42 19.22 -15.24 -11.78
N ASP A 43 18.23 -14.86 -12.60
CA ASP A 43 18.37 -13.82 -13.62
C ASP A 43 18.33 -12.41 -13.00
N PRO A 44 19.40 -11.59 -13.14
CA PRO A 44 19.47 -10.24 -12.59
C PRO A 44 18.36 -9.29 -13.07
N PHE A 45 17.70 -9.59 -14.19
CA PHE A 45 16.53 -8.85 -14.65
C PHE A 45 15.47 -8.73 -13.56
N TRP A 46 15.15 -9.83 -12.88
CA TRP A 46 14.09 -9.87 -11.87
C TRP A 46 14.43 -9.04 -10.63
N ALA A 47 15.70 -9.02 -10.21
CA ALA A 47 16.15 -8.20 -9.10
C ALA A 47 16.04 -6.69 -9.42
N ARG A 48 16.41 -6.29 -10.65
CA ARG A 48 16.24 -4.91 -11.14
C ARG A 48 14.78 -4.51 -11.29
N ALA A 49 13.93 -5.41 -11.81
CA ALA A 49 12.50 -5.17 -11.88
C ALA A 49 11.91 -4.96 -10.48
N GLY A 50 12.30 -5.80 -9.52
CA GLY A 50 11.89 -5.68 -8.12
C GLY A 50 12.30 -4.34 -7.48
N LEU A 51 13.51 -3.83 -7.77
CA LEU A 51 13.93 -2.50 -7.31
C LEU A 51 12.93 -1.40 -7.71
N TRP A 52 12.54 -1.38 -8.99
CA TRP A 52 11.62 -0.36 -9.51
C TRP A 52 10.19 -0.56 -9.04
N LEU A 53 9.71 -1.81 -8.92
CA LEU A 53 8.40 -2.10 -8.34
C LEU A 53 8.31 -1.68 -6.88
N ALA A 54 9.36 -1.93 -6.08
CA ALA A 54 9.43 -1.44 -4.71
C ALA A 54 9.38 0.10 -4.65
N GLY A 55 10.09 0.78 -5.56
CA GLY A 55 10.08 2.24 -5.67
C GLY A 55 8.71 2.82 -6.05
N VAL A 56 8.07 2.28 -7.09
CA VAL A 56 6.71 2.68 -7.51
C VAL A 56 5.72 2.43 -6.39
N GLY A 57 5.81 1.27 -5.74
CA GLY A 57 5.00 0.89 -4.59
C GLY A 57 5.14 1.85 -3.42
N ALA A 58 6.37 2.17 -3.02
CA ALA A 58 6.63 3.09 -1.92
C ALA A 58 6.20 4.53 -2.26
N ALA A 59 6.68 5.09 -3.38
CA ALA A 59 6.40 6.47 -3.76
C ALA A 59 4.90 6.71 -4.00
N GLY A 60 4.25 5.82 -4.75
CA GLY A 60 2.81 5.91 -4.97
C GLY A 60 2.01 5.64 -3.70
N GLY A 61 2.50 4.77 -2.80
CA GLY A 61 1.94 4.55 -1.48
C GLY A 61 1.95 5.83 -0.63
N TRP A 62 3.06 6.56 -0.60
CA TRP A 62 3.15 7.86 0.06
C TRP A 62 2.11 8.87 -0.48
N ILE A 63 1.99 8.97 -1.80
CA ILE A 63 1.02 9.86 -2.45
C ILE A 63 -0.42 9.49 -2.07
N ALA A 64 -0.78 8.20 -2.11
CA ALA A 64 -2.10 7.72 -1.71
C ALA A 64 -2.37 7.92 -0.20
N SER A 65 -1.35 7.74 0.65
CA SER A 65 -1.45 7.92 2.10
C SER A 65 -1.76 9.37 2.48
N VAL A 66 -1.27 10.36 1.72
CA VAL A 66 -1.64 11.77 1.96
C VAL A 66 -3.14 11.97 1.83
N ALA A 67 -3.76 11.46 0.75
CA ALA A 67 -5.20 11.54 0.57
C ALA A 67 -5.99 10.84 1.70
N GLY A 68 -5.56 9.63 2.09
CA GLY A 68 -6.19 8.89 3.19
C GLY A 68 -6.04 9.59 4.55
N LEU A 69 -4.89 10.22 4.79
CA LEU A 69 -4.61 10.96 6.02
C LEU A 69 -5.43 12.25 6.09
N ILE A 70 -5.60 12.96 4.97
CA ILE A 70 -6.50 14.13 4.90
C ILE A 70 -7.90 13.70 5.34
N ASP A 71 -8.45 12.63 4.78
CA ASP A 71 -9.78 12.15 5.14
C ASP A 71 -9.89 11.74 6.61
N LEU A 72 -8.92 10.96 7.10
CA LEU A 72 -8.86 10.56 8.50
C LEU A 72 -8.80 11.80 9.40
N LEU A 73 -7.90 12.75 9.16
CA LEU A 73 -7.72 13.90 10.05
C LEU A 73 -8.82 14.95 9.94
N THR A 74 -9.49 15.07 8.79
CA THR A 74 -10.46 16.15 8.56
C THR A 74 -11.93 15.71 8.70
N VAL A 75 -12.26 14.43 8.48
CA VAL A 75 -13.63 13.93 8.56
C VAL A 75 -13.91 13.30 9.93
N ARG A 76 -14.68 14.01 10.77
CA ARG A 76 -14.99 13.59 12.16
C ARG A 76 -15.65 12.21 12.26
N ARG A 77 -16.49 11.83 11.28
CA ARG A 77 -17.15 10.51 11.24
C ARG A 77 -16.12 9.38 11.04
N ILE A 78 -15.12 9.58 10.17
CA ILE A 78 -14.04 8.60 9.94
C ILE A 78 -13.20 8.42 11.20
N ARG A 79 -12.79 9.50 11.89
CA ARG A 79 -11.99 9.41 13.13
C ARG A 79 -12.62 8.63 14.27
N ARG A 80 -13.94 8.50 14.29
CA ARG A 80 -14.66 7.75 15.33
C ARG A 80 -14.67 6.25 15.07
N LEU A 81 -14.23 5.80 13.88
CA LEU A 81 -14.21 4.39 13.51
C LEU A 81 -12.89 3.76 13.95
N VAL A 82 -12.96 2.76 14.83
CA VAL A 82 -11.79 1.94 15.21
C VAL A 82 -11.19 1.27 13.98
N THR A 83 -12.02 0.80 13.04
CA THR A 83 -11.58 0.22 11.77
C THR A 83 -10.75 1.21 10.93
N ALA A 84 -11.02 2.52 10.99
CA ALA A 84 -10.27 3.51 10.23
C ALA A 84 -8.85 3.69 10.80
N TRP A 85 -8.73 3.76 12.12
CA TRP A 85 -7.42 3.80 12.78
C TRP A 85 -6.66 2.48 12.62
N GLY A 86 -7.33 1.34 12.73
CA GLY A 86 -6.72 0.04 12.48
C GLY A 86 -6.18 -0.08 11.06
N HIS A 87 -6.97 0.32 10.05
CA HIS A 87 -6.52 0.40 8.66
C HIS A 87 -5.30 1.32 8.51
N ALA A 88 -5.35 2.52 9.08
CA ALA A 88 -4.26 3.50 8.98
C ALA A 88 -2.96 3.01 9.61
N ILE A 89 -3.00 2.38 10.80
CA ILE A 89 -1.82 1.84 11.46
C ILE A 89 -1.20 0.73 10.60
N VAL A 90 -2.02 -0.21 10.13
CA VAL A 90 -1.54 -1.30 9.25
C VAL A 90 -0.95 -0.74 7.96
N ALA A 91 -1.58 0.29 7.36
CA ALA A 91 -1.09 0.94 6.17
C ALA A 91 0.26 1.66 6.39
N VAL A 92 0.46 2.31 7.55
CA VAL A 92 1.75 2.94 7.90
C VAL A 92 2.84 1.89 8.09
N MET A 93 2.54 0.77 8.75
CA MET A 93 3.49 -0.34 8.90
C MET A 93 3.88 -0.92 7.54
N MET A 94 2.89 -1.17 6.68
CA MET A 94 3.09 -1.61 5.30
C MET A 94 3.98 -0.64 4.51
N LEU A 95 3.67 0.66 4.53
CA LEU A 95 4.41 1.69 3.80
C LEU A 95 5.84 1.85 4.33
N SER A 96 6.04 1.68 5.63
CA SER A 96 7.37 1.69 6.25
C SER A 96 8.22 0.53 5.73
N LEU A 97 7.66 -0.68 5.64
CA LEU A 97 8.36 -1.84 5.09
C LEU A 97 8.62 -1.71 3.59
N ALA A 98 7.65 -1.21 2.81
CA ALA A 98 7.82 -0.95 1.39
C ALA A 98 8.95 0.06 1.13
N THR A 99 8.97 1.15 1.91
CA THR A 99 10.02 2.18 1.82
C THR A 99 11.38 1.62 2.23
N LEU A 100 11.44 0.84 3.32
CA LEU A 100 12.67 0.18 3.76
C LEU A 100 13.21 -0.79 2.71
N ASN A 101 12.33 -1.62 2.12
CA ASN A 101 12.68 -2.58 1.08
C ASN A 101 13.28 -1.85 -0.14
N TRP A 102 12.62 -0.79 -0.61
CA TRP A 102 13.14 0.01 -1.72
C TRP A 102 14.48 0.67 -1.39
N ALA A 103 14.61 1.30 -0.21
CA ALA A 103 15.84 1.97 0.19
C ALA A 103 17.03 1.00 0.28
N LEU A 104 16.79 -0.22 0.76
CA LEU A 104 17.84 -1.24 0.88
C LEU A 104 18.27 -1.77 -0.49
N ARG A 105 17.34 -2.01 -1.42
CA ARG A 105 17.67 -2.37 -2.81
C ARG A 105 18.39 -1.25 -3.54
N TRP A 106 18.01 0.01 -3.32
CA TRP A 106 18.60 1.17 -3.99
C TRP A 106 20.05 1.42 -3.54
N ARG A 107 20.38 1.08 -2.30
CA ARG A 107 21.74 1.23 -1.75
C ARG A 107 22.67 0.06 -2.05
N ALA A 108 22.13 -1.08 -2.45
CA ALA A 108 22.93 -2.26 -2.79
C ALA A 108 23.65 -2.05 -4.13
N GLU A 109 24.90 -2.52 -4.24
CA GLU A 109 25.63 -2.53 -5.51
C GLU A 109 24.96 -3.46 -6.53
N ASP A 110 24.45 -4.60 -6.04
CA ASP A 110 23.56 -5.48 -6.78
C ASP A 110 22.26 -5.68 -5.98
N PRO A 111 21.09 -5.28 -6.53
CA PRO A 111 19.80 -5.49 -5.87
C PRO A 111 19.54 -6.93 -5.43
N ALA A 112 20.16 -7.91 -6.11
CA ALA A 112 20.09 -9.33 -5.79
C ALA A 112 20.69 -9.68 -4.40
N GLN A 113 21.73 -8.96 -3.98
CA GLN A 113 22.41 -9.21 -2.70
C GLN A 113 21.48 -9.03 -1.50
N TRP A 114 20.47 -8.16 -1.62
CA TRP A 114 19.56 -7.88 -0.53
C TRP A 114 18.42 -8.89 -0.39
N LEU A 115 18.12 -9.66 -1.44
CA LEU A 115 17.11 -10.72 -1.38
C LEU A 115 17.48 -11.82 -0.38
N TRP A 116 18.78 -12.03 -0.13
CA TRP A 116 19.28 -13.07 0.77
C TRP A 116 19.72 -12.53 2.14
N PRO A 117 19.32 -13.15 3.26
CA PRO A 117 18.13 -13.98 3.48
C PRO A 117 16.88 -13.16 3.89
N TRP A 118 17.06 -11.89 4.28
CA TRP A 118 16.02 -11.11 4.96
C TRP A 118 15.08 -10.41 3.98
N GLY A 119 15.50 -10.17 2.74
CA GLY A 119 14.79 -9.26 1.86
C GLY A 119 13.46 -9.77 1.35
N ALA A 120 13.40 -11.04 0.99
CA ALA A 120 12.13 -11.67 0.68
C ALA A 120 11.19 -11.76 1.90
N GLY A 121 11.74 -11.87 3.11
CA GLY A 121 10.96 -11.76 4.34
C GLY A 121 10.22 -10.42 4.42
N ILE A 122 10.93 -9.30 4.21
CA ILE A 122 10.30 -7.97 4.19
C ILE A 122 9.26 -7.86 3.06
N THR A 123 9.56 -8.38 1.87
CA THR A 123 8.59 -8.41 0.75
C THR A 123 7.31 -9.16 1.14
N LEU A 124 7.42 -10.36 1.72
CA LEU A 124 6.27 -11.18 2.13
C LEU A 124 5.49 -10.55 3.30
N PHE A 125 6.17 -9.98 4.29
CA PHE A 125 5.51 -9.23 5.37
C PHE A 125 4.75 -8.01 4.82
N THR A 126 5.34 -7.29 3.86
CA THR A 126 4.68 -6.17 3.18
C THR A 126 3.40 -6.64 2.49
N ALA A 127 3.45 -7.76 1.75
CA ALA A 127 2.27 -8.35 1.11
C ALA A 127 1.20 -8.79 2.12
N GLY A 128 1.60 -9.35 3.27
CA GLY A 128 0.69 -9.68 4.36
C GLY A 128 -0.02 -8.46 4.93
N PHE A 129 0.69 -7.35 5.16
CA PHE A 129 0.07 -6.11 5.59
C PHE A 129 -0.79 -5.45 4.51
N ILE A 130 -0.47 -5.61 3.21
CA ILE A 130 -1.35 -5.21 2.12
C ILE A 130 -2.69 -5.95 2.22
N ALA A 131 -2.68 -7.27 2.42
CA ALA A 131 -3.91 -8.06 2.55
C ALA A 131 -4.74 -7.60 3.75
N LEU A 132 -4.11 -7.35 4.90
CA LEU A 132 -4.80 -6.86 6.09
C LEU A 132 -5.35 -5.43 5.90
N ALA A 133 -4.57 -4.53 5.31
CA ALA A 133 -5.00 -3.17 4.99
C ALA A 133 -6.18 -3.20 4.00
N ALA A 134 -6.11 -4.03 2.97
CA ALA A 134 -7.17 -4.20 1.97
C ALA A 134 -8.46 -4.73 2.61
N TYR A 135 -8.36 -5.70 3.52
CA TYR A 135 -9.51 -6.19 4.28
C TYR A 135 -10.16 -5.07 5.11
N LEU A 136 -9.38 -4.35 5.92
CA LEU A 136 -9.91 -3.26 6.75
C LEU A 136 -10.46 -2.10 5.92
N GLY A 137 -9.80 -1.77 4.79
CA GLY A 137 -10.24 -0.76 3.84
C GLY A 137 -11.55 -1.15 3.16
N GLY A 138 -11.68 -2.41 2.75
CA GLY A 138 -12.92 -2.97 2.23
C GLY A 138 -14.06 -2.84 3.24
N ARG A 139 -13.84 -3.13 4.52
CA ARG A 139 -14.87 -2.91 5.55
C ARG A 139 -15.26 -1.44 5.69
N LEU A 140 -14.32 -0.50 5.57
CA LEU A 140 -14.64 0.93 5.61
C LEU A 140 -15.55 1.34 4.45
N VAL A 141 -15.27 0.85 3.24
CA VAL A 141 -16.07 1.15 2.05
C VAL A 141 -17.42 0.44 2.12
N TYR A 142 -17.43 -0.90 2.21
CA TYR A 142 -18.62 -1.71 2.03
C TYR A 142 -19.52 -1.79 3.27
N GLU A 143 -18.98 -1.69 4.49
CA GLU A 143 -19.79 -1.77 5.72
C GLU A 143 -20.04 -0.40 6.36
N LYS A 144 -19.13 0.56 6.18
CA LYS A 144 -19.22 1.90 6.82
C LYS A 144 -19.55 3.03 5.84
N GLY A 145 -19.61 2.74 4.54
CA GLY A 145 -19.96 3.72 3.51
C GLY A 145 -18.92 4.84 3.36
N VAL A 146 -17.67 4.61 3.73
CA VAL A 146 -16.59 5.60 3.58
C VAL A 146 -16.23 5.73 2.11
N ALA A 147 -16.14 6.96 1.62
CA ALA A 147 -15.72 7.27 0.25
C ALA A 147 -16.68 6.69 -0.83
N VAL A 148 -17.96 6.53 -0.49
CA VAL A 148 -19.04 6.15 -1.41
C VAL A 148 -20.04 7.30 -1.48
N ASP A 149 -20.54 7.61 -2.69
CA ASP A 149 -21.74 8.42 -2.86
C ASP A 149 -22.90 7.48 -3.19
N MET A 150 -24.00 7.61 -2.44
CA MET A 150 -25.20 6.76 -2.60
C MET A 150 -26.39 7.58 -3.11
N THR A 151 -26.12 8.73 -3.71
CA THR A 151 -27.11 9.66 -4.28
C THR A 151 -27.58 9.22 -5.64
#